data_AF-A0A0Q0Z7D8-F1
#
_entry.id   AF-A0A0Q0Z7D8-F1
#
_cell.length_a   1.000
_cell.length_b   1.000
_cell.length_c   1.000
_cell.angle_alpha   90.00
_cell.angle_beta   90.00
_cell.angle_gamma   90.00
#
_symmetry.space_group_name_H-M   'P 1'
#
loop_
_entity.id
_entity.type
_entity.pdbx_description
1 polymer ?
#
loop_
_entity_poly.entity_id
_entity_poly.type
_entity_poly.pdbx_seq_one_letter_code
_entity_poly.pdbx_strand_id
1 'polypeptide(L)'
;MWRVIMLSGSRQYPTKDDFLHAVRGSSGTFWTQTPETAKHFKLYRQAVRVLQAQELSDRALVVAAFDIGSRILVAAPNHQQQFLTESDNPFRNLASLLER
;
A
#
# COMPACT_ATOMS: atom_id res chain seq x y z
N MET A 1 -8.08 9.93 11.00
CA MET A 1 -8.14 8.56 11.58
C MET A 1 -7.00 7.75 10.95
N TRP A 2 -6.32 6.86 11.70
CA TRP A 2 -5.26 6.03 11.12
C TRP A 2 -5.81 4.68 10.67
N ARG A 3 -5.27 4.15 9.58
CA ARG A 3 -5.67 2.91 8.92
C ARG A 3 -4.43 2.11 8.52
N VAL A 4 -4.65 0.85 8.17
CA VAL A 4 -3.62 0.00 7.60
C VAL A 4 -4.06 -0.43 6.20
N ILE A 5 -3.16 -0.29 5.23
CA ILE A 5 -3.37 -0.73 3.84
C ILE A 5 -2.18 -1.57 3.38
N MET A 6 -2.35 -2.31 2.29
CA MET A 6 -1.30 -3.13 1.71
C MET A 6 -0.87 -2.53 0.37
N LEU A 7 0.43 -2.37 0.20
CA LEU A 7 1.08 -1.72 -0.93
C LEU A 7 1.89 -2.76 -1.69
N SER A 8 1.74 -2.85 -3.01
CA SER A 8 2.54 -3.69 -3.90
C SER A 8 3.27 -2.81 -4.91
N GLY A 9 4.50 -3.19 -5.26
CA GLY A 9 5.13 -2.65 -6.46
C GLY A 9 4.38 -3.18 -7.69
N SER A 10 3.96 -2.31 -8.62
CA SER A 10 3.25 -2.75 -9.81
C SER A 10 4.24 -3.37 -10.81
N ARG A 11 3.99 -4.62 -11.23
CA ARG A 11 4.81 -5.27 -12.27
C ARG A 11 4.61 -4.64 -13.66
N GLN A 12 3.45 -4.04 -13.92
CA GLN A 12 3.17 -3.36 -15.19
C GLN A 12 3.69 -1.92 -15.21
N TYR A 13 3.75 -1.27 -14.05
CA TYR A 13 4.21 0.11 -13.91
C TYR A 13 5.19 0.19 -12.74
N PRO A 14 6.49 -0.08 -12.95
CA PRO A 14 7.47 -0.20 -11.87
C PRO A 14 7.64 1.07 -11.03
N THR A 15 7.14 2.21 -11.51
CA THR A 15 7.11 3.49 -10.80
C THR A 15 5.78 3.76 -10.08
N LYS A 16 4.76 2.92 -10.22
CA LYS A 16 3.46 3.09 -9.57
C LYS A 16 3.25 1.98 -8.55
N ASP A 17 2.86 2.38 -7.35
CA ASP A 17 2.39 1.41 -6.38
C ASP A 17 0.91 1.13 -6.57
N ASP A 18 0.55 -0.13 -6.34
CA ASP A 18 -0.84 -0.55 -6.27
C ASP A 18 -1.22 -0.87 -4.82
N PHE A 19 -2.48 -0.63 -4.47
CA PHE A 19 -3.05 -0.90 -3.16
C PHE A 19 -4.00 -2.08 -3.21
N LEU A 20 -3.99 -2.94 -2.19
CA LEU A 20 -4.91 -4.07 -2.15
C LEU A 20 -6.35 -3.55 -2.04
N HIS A 21 -7.22 -3.87 -2.99
CA HIS A 21 -8.63 -3.49 -2.98
C HIS A 21 -9.53 -4.62 -2.46
N ALA A 22 -9.27 -5.87 -2.87
CA ALA A 22 -10.05 -7.01 -2.42
C ALA A 22 -9.26 -8.32 -2.49
N VAL A 23 -9.73 -9.30 -1.71
CA VAL A 23 -9.24 -10.70 -1.75
C VAL A 23 -10.44 -11.56 -2.14
N ARG A 24 -10.34 -12.31 -3.24
CA ARG A 24 -11.35 -13.27 -3.70
C ARG A 24 -10.86 -14.69 -3.41
N GLY A 25 -11.22 -15.19 -2.23
CA GLY A 25 -10.93 -16.58 -1.85
C GLY A 25 -9.44 -16.90 -1.85
N SER A 26 -9.09 -18.12 -2.26
CA SER A 26 -7.72 -18.63 -2.30
C SER A 26 -6.93 -18.21 -3.53
N SER A 27 -7.56 -17.64 -4.55
CA SER A 27 -6.96 -17.59 -5.90
C SER A 27 -6.79 -16.19 -6.51
N GLY A 28 -7.17 -15.10 -5.81
CA GLY A 28 -7.00 -13.79 -6.43
C GLY A 28 -7.04 -12.60 -5.47
N THR A 29 -5.99 -11.78 -5.56
CA THR A 29 -5.96 -10.42 -5.03
C THR A 29 -6.31 -9.43 -6.14
N PHE A 30 -7.20 -8.48 -5.85
CA PHE A 30 -7.50 -7.37 -6.75
C PHE A 30 -6.88 -6.10 -6.18
N TRP A 31 -6.25 -5.32 -7.05
CA TRP A 31 -5.46 -4.15 -6.70
C TRP A 31 -6.04 -2.89 -7.35
N THR A 32 -5.76 -1.74 -6.76
CA THR A 32 -6.23 -0.42 -7.21
C THR A 32 -5.13 0.61 -7.10
N GLN A 33 -5.16 1.64 -7.94
CA GLN A 33 -4.10 2.66 -8.01
C GLN A 33 -4.26 3.78 -6.97
N THR A 34 -5.38 3.80 -6.25
CA THR A 34 -5.71 4.89 -5.32
C THR A 34 -5.92 4.36 -3.90
N PRO A 35 -5.27 4.94 -2.88
CA PRO A 35 -5.46 4.49 -1.51
C PRO A 35 -6.91 4.66 -1.02
N GLU A 36 -7.67 5.60 -1.59
CA GLU A 36 -9.07 5.89 -1.23
C GLU A 36 -10.01 4.69 -1.46
N THR A 37 -9.73 3.90 -2.48
CA THR A 37 -10.48 2.69 -2.83
C THR A 37 -9.82 1.44 -2.27
N ALA A 38 -8.74 1.55 -1.52
CA ALA A 38 -8.04 0.41 -0.96
C ALA A 38 -8.85 -0.27 0.16
N LYS A 39 -8.56 -1.54 0.37
CA LYS A 39 -9.03 -2.30 1.52
C LYS A 39 -8.36 -1.77 2.78
N HIS A 40 -9.19 -1.26 3.67
CA HIS A 40 -8.75 -0.80 4.97
C HIS A 40 -8.79 -1.93 6.00
N PHE A 41 -7.68 -2.13 6.69
CA PHE A 41 -7.59 -3.00 7.84
C PHE A 41 -7.67 -2.18 9.12
N LYS A 42 -8.53 -2.61 10.05
CA LYS A 42 -8.62 -1.98 11.38
C LYS A 42 -7.38 -2.25 12.23
N LEU A 43 -6.72 -3.39 12.01
CA LEU A 43 -5.57 -3.83 12.80
C LEU A 43 -4.46 -4.34 11.89
N TYR A 44 -3.21 -3.98 12.20
CA TYR A 44 -2.01 -4.42 11.48
C TYR A 44 -1.95 -5.95 11.32
N ARG A 45 -2.25 -6.70 12.40
CA ARG A 45 -2.29 -8.17 12.39
C ARG A 45 -3.24 -8.78 11.34
N GLN A 46 -4.32 -8.07 10.98
CA GLN A 46 -5.26 -8.56 9.97
C GLN A 46 -4.66 -8.43 8.57
N ALA A 47 -3.98 -7.33 8.30
CA ALA A 47 -3.28 -7.12 7.04
C ALA A 47 -2.14 -8.14 6.86
N VAL A 48 -1.36 -8.40 7.91
CA VAL A 48 -0.28 -9.41 7.89
C VAL A 48 -0.82 -10.82 7.61
N ARG A 49 -1.95 -11.20 8.23
CA ARG A 49 -2.58 -12.51 7.93
C ARG A 49 -2.96 -12.64 6.47
N VAL A 50 -3.49 -11.57 5.86
CA VAL A 50 -3.79 -11.56 4.42
C VAL A 50 -2.53 -11.65 3.58
N LEU A 51 -1.47 -10.93 3.95
CA LEU A 51 -0.17 -10.97 3.27
C LEU A 51 0.37 -12.41 3.21
N GLN A 52 0.33 -13.11 4.34
CA GLN A 52 0.80 -14.48 4.48
C GLN A 52 -0.12 -15.48 3.77
N ALA A 53 -1.44 -15.38 3.97
CA ALA A 53 -2.41 -16.30 3.37
C ALA A 53 -2.52 -16.19 1.84
N GLN A 54 -2.00 -15.11 1.25
CA GLN A 54 -1.96 -14.89 -0.19
C GLN A 54 -0.54 -14.95 -0.76
N GLU A 55 0.44 -15.33 0.08
CA GLU A 55 1.86 -15.46 -0.30
C GLU A 55 2.41 -14.20 -0.99
N LEU A 56 2.10 -13.03 -0.45
CA LEU A 56 2.43 -11.73 -1.06
C LEU A 56 3.69 -11.08 -0.50
N SER A 57 4.37 -11.74 0.44
CA SER A 57 5.49 -11.16 1.21
C SER A 57 6.69 -10.76 0.35
N ASP A 58 6.80 -11.31 -0.87
CA ASP A 58 7.85 -11.02 -1.84
C ASP A 58 7.58 -9.74 -2.66
N ARG A 59 6.31 -9.31 -2.75
CA ARG A 59 5.87 -8.26 -3.68
C ARG A 59 4.99 -7.19 -3.06
N ALA A 60 4.57 -7.36 -1.81
CA ALA A 60 3.75 -6.39 -1.10
C ALA A 60 4.22 -6.21 0.35
N LEU A 61 3.94 -5.03 0.89
CA LEU A 61 4.18 -4.68 2.29
C LEU A 61 2.93 -4.07 2.92
N VAL A 62 2.85 -4.19 4.25
CA VAL A 62 1.78 -3.59 5.05
C VAL A 62 2.26 -2.22 5.53
N VAL A 63 1.51 -1.17 5.21
CA VAL A 63 1.84 0.22 5.52
C VAL A 63 0.76 0.87 6.37
N ALA A 64 1.18 1.86 7.17
CA ALA A 64 0.24 2.74 7.84
C ALA A 64 -0.27 3.80 6.87
N ALA A 65 -1.53 4.18 7.03
CA ALA A 65 -2.15 5.25 6.26
C ALA A 65 -2.96 6.16 7.18
N PHE A 66 -3.08 7.42 6.81
CA PHE A 66 -3.73 8.46 7.61
C PHE A 66 -4.78 9.17 6.76
N ASP A 67 -6.02 9.20 7.24
CA ASP A 67 -7.06 10.04 6.65
C ASP A 67 -6.78 11.50 7.01
N ILE A 68 -6.58 12.35 6.00
CA ILE A 68 -6.41 13.80 6.13
C ILE A 68 -7.45 14.48 5.24
N GLY A 69 -8.62 14.75 5.82
CA GLY A 69 -9.75 15.33 5.08
C GLY A 69 -10.24 14.40 3.97
N SER A 70 -10.09 14.83 2.72
CA SER A 70 -10.49 14.08 1.52
C SER A 70 -9.39 13.20 0.91
N ARG A 71 -8.20 13.13 1.53
CA ARG A 71 -7.05 12.40 1.02
C ARG A 71 -6.52 11.40 2.03
N ILE A 72 -5.89 10.33 1.53
CA ILE A 72 -5.18 9.37 2.37
C ILE A 72 -3.68 9.53 2.18
N LEU A 73 -2.95 9.80 3.26
CA LEU A 73 -1.49 9.77 3.28
C LEU A 73 -0.99 8.38 3.64
N VAL A 74 0.04 7.91 2.94
CA VAL A 74 0.58 6.55 3.12
C VAL A 74 1.99 6.66 3.69
N ALA A 75 2.18 6.20 4.92
CA ALA A 75 3.51 6.11 5.51
C ALA A 75 4.16 4.78 5.10
N ALA A 76 4.74 4.78 3.89
CA ALA A 76 5.57 3.68 3.41
C ALA A 76 7.04 3.96 3.75
N PRO A 77 7.83 2.94 4.16
CA PRO A 77 9.25 3.10 4.36
C PRO A 77 9.93 3.52 3.04
N ASN A 78 10.79 4.54 3.11
CA ASN A 78 11.54 5.06 1.97
C ASN A 78 12.70 4.13 1.53
N HIS A 79 12.78 2.91 2.10
CA HIS A 79 13.94 2.05 1.93
C HIS A 79 13.97 1.40 0.54
N GLN A 80 14.94 1.88 -0.24
CA GLN A 80 15.35 1.57 -1.60
C GLN A 80 15.77 0.11 -1.87
N GLN A 81 15.48 -0.85 -0.98
CA GLN A 81 16.08 -2.19 -1.08
C GLN A 81 15.12 -3.36 -1.29
N GLN A 82 13.80 -3.15 -1.35
CA GLN A 82 12.87 -4.23 -1.71
C GLN A 82 11.99 -3.95 -2.94
N PHE A 83 11.95 -2.71 -3.42
CA PHE A 83 11.32 -2.35 -4.71
C PHE A 83 12.25 -1.37 -5.44
N LEU A 84 13.08 -1.91 -6.35
CA LEU A 84 14.24 -1.28 -7.00
C LEU A 84 13.90 -0.18 -8.03
N THR A 85 12.79 0.56 -7.88
CA THR A 85 12.50 1.69 -8.76
C THR A 85 12.03 2.89 -7.96
N GLU A 86 12.47 4.07 -8.39
CA GLU A 86 11.86 5.35 -8.04
C GLU A 86 10.35 5.23 -8.27
N SER A 87 9.55 5.44 -7.22
CA SER A 87 8.10 5.38 -7.31
C SER A 87 7.56 6.80 -7.45
N ASP A 88 6.82 7.04 -8.53
CA ASP A 88 6.05 8.26 -8.83
C ASP A 88 4.82 8.40 -7.92
N ASN A 89 4.62 7.49 -6.96
CA ASN A 89 3.54 7.57 -6.02
C ASN A 89 3.71 8.81 -5.12
N PRO A 90 2.86 9.85 -5.28
CA PRO A 90 3.02 11.08 -4.51
C PRO A 90 2.86 10.83 -3.01
N PHE A 91 2.22 9.73 -2.61
CA PHE A 91 1.97 9.38 -1.23
C PHE A 91 3.15 8.69 -0.54
N ARG A 92 4.22 8.28 -1.26
CA ARG A 92 5.41 7.70 -0.62
C ARG A 92 6.27 8.73 0.13
N ASN A 93 6.27 9.98 -0.32
CA ASN A 93 7.13 11.01 0.25
C ASN A 93 6.35 11.92 1.21
N LEU A 94 6.06 11.38 2.40
CA LEU A 94 5.34 12.07 3.48
C LEU A 94 5.97 13.44 3.81
N ALA A 95 7.30 13.54 3.79
CA ALA A 95 8.00 14.79 4.06
C ALA A 95 7.69 15.86 3.00
N SER A 96 7.81 15.52 1.70
CA SER A 96 7.50 16.47 0.61
C SER A 96 6.03 16.90 0.55
N LEU A 97 5.11 16.09 1.05
CA LEU A 97 3.68 16.41 1.10
C LEU A 97 3.32 17.37 2.24
N LEU A 98 4.15 17.44 3.28
CA LEU A 98 3.98 18.34 4.42
C LEU A 98 4.70 19.69 4.22
N GLU A 99 5.63 19.78 3.28
CA GLU A 99 6.37 21.00 2.92
C GLU A 99 5.66 21.88 1.88
N ARG A 100 4.40 21.58 1.54
CA ARG A 100 3.53 22.38 0.65
C ARG A 100 2.43 23.07 1.41
#